data_AF-I3IK68-F1
#
_entry.id   AF-I3IK68-F1
#
_cell.length_a   1.000
_cell.length_b   1.000
_cell.length_c   1.000
_cell.angle_alpha   90.00
_cell.angle_beta   90.00
_cell.angle_gamma   90.00
#
_symmetry.space_group_name_H-M   'P 1'
#
loop_
_entity.id
_entity.type
_entity.pdbx_description
1 polymer ?
#
loop_
_entity_poly.entity_id
_entity_poly.type
_entity_poly.pdbx_seq_one_letter_code
_entity_poly.pdbx_strand_id
1 'polypeptide(L)' 'MSIKGYVDYKRREFCNDIKCSVQMDLNAQKEGSSEYEKIRDICKTHCKYTTYQFHHWLIGKGYLIVRPEKSHKNCSHC' A
#
# COMPACT_ATOMS: atom_id res chain seq x y z
N MET A 1 -13.18 -7.76 -5.62
CA MET A 1 -14.29 -6.89 -6.05
C MET A 1 -14.47 -5.82 -5.01
N SER A 2 -14.59 -4.56 -5.42
CA SER A 2 -14.84 -3.44 -4.52
C SER A 2 -16.23 -3.55 -3.89
N ILE A 3 -16.41 -3.00 -2.69
CA ILE A 3 -17.72 -2.93 -2.04
C ILE A 3 -18.53 -1.82 -2.73
N LYS A 4 -19.77 -2.11 -3.13
CA LYS A 4 -20.65 -1.12 -3.80
C LYS A 4 -20.79 0.14 -2.93
N GLY A 5 -20.52 1.30 -3.51
CA GLY A 5 -20.57 2.60 -2.84
C GLY A 5 -19.27 3.00 -2.11
N TYR A 6 -18.23 2.18 -2.17
CA TYR A 6 -16.93 2.47 -1.58
C TYR A 6 -15.83 2.50 -2.65
N VAL A 7 -14.73 3.19 -2.33
CA VAL A 7 -13.50 3.20 -3.14
C VAL A 7 -12.44 2.35 -2.46
N ASP A 8 -11.74 1.54 -3.24
CA ASP A 8 -10.64 0.73 -2.73
C ASP A 8 -9.37 1.59 -2.57
N TYR A 9 -8.61 1.30 -1.53
CA TYR A 9 -7.27 1.87 -1.36
C TYR A 9 -6.36 1.46 -2.52
N LYS A 10 -5.68 2.43 -3.14
CA LYS A 10 -4.76 2.17 -4.24
C LYS A 10 -3.36 1.88 -3.71
N ARG A 11 -2.67 0.94 -4.36
CA ARG A 11 -1.29 0.59 -4.02
C ARG A 11 -0.40 1.84 -4.03
N ARG A 12 0.33 2.04 -2.92
CA ARG A 12 1.26 3.16 -2.67
C ARG A 12 0.61 4.55 -2.56
N GLU A 13 -0.71 4.63 -2.48
CA GLU A 13 -1.43 5.90 -2.38
C GLU A 13 -1.01 6.73 -1.17
N PHE A 14 -0.91 6.11 0.01
CA PHE A 14 -0.39 6.77 1.22
C PHE A 14 1.01 7.38 0.99
N CYS A 15 1.93 6.57 0.48
CA CYS A 15 3.32 7.00 0.28
C CYS A 15 3.45 8.12 -0.75
N ASN A 16 2.58 8.13 -1.77
CA ASN A 16 2.53 9.21 -2.76
C ASN A 16 1.94 10.49 -2.18
N ASP A 17 0.85 10.39 -1.42
CA ASP A 17 0.18 11.55 -0.80
C ASP A 17 1.10 12.30 0.16
N ILE A 18 1.82 11.57 1.01
CA ILE A 18 2.78 12.16 1.97
C ILE A 18 4.15 12.49 1.35
N LYS A 19 4.34 12.22 0.06
CA LYS A 19 5.62 12.39 -0.66
C LYS A 19 6.79 11.67 0.04
N CYS A 20 6.59 10.40 0.41
CA CYS A 20 7.64 9.56 0.96
C CYS A 20 8.87 9.56 0.05
N SER A 21 10.05 9.94 0.58
CA SER A 21 11.26 10.08 -0.22
C SER A 21 11.58 8.81 -1.03
N VAL A 22 11.49 7.65 -0.37
CA VAL A 22 11.73 6.34 -1.01
C VAL A 22 10.72 6.08 -2.13
N GLN A 23 9.46 6.48 -1.96
CA GLN A 23 8.46 6.32 -3.00
C GLN A 23 8.67 7.29 -4.17
N MET A 24 9.17 8.50 -3.91
CA MET A 24 9.51 9.46 -4.96
C MET A 24 10.68 8.94 -5.81
N ASP A 25 11.73 8.44 -5.16
CA ASP A 25 12.87 7.82 -5.84
C ASP A 25 12.43 6.60 -6.66
N LEU A 26 11.54 5.78 -6.09
CA LEU A 26 11.02 4.58 -6.72
C LEU A 26 10.11 4.88 -7.92
N ASN A 27 9.35 5.99 -7.89
CA ASN A 27 8.53 6.44 -9.03
C ASN A 27 9.37 6.93 -10.21
N ALA A 28 10.61 7.39 -9.95
CA ALA A 28 11.53 7.82 -11.00
C ALA A 28 12.19 6.65 -11.75
N GLN A 29 12.09 5.43 -11.21
CA GLN A 29 12.67 4.23 -11.84
C GLN A 29 11.65 3.49 -12.70
N LYS A 30 12.13 2.85 -13.77
CA LYS A 30 11.32 1.91 -14.55
C LYS A 30 10.98 0.70 -13.69
N GLU A 31 9.69 0.37 -13.58
CA GLU A 31 9.23 -0.80 -12.84
C GLU A 31 9.92 -2.08 -13.34
N GLY A 32 10.41 -2.89 -12.39
CA GLY A 32 11.15 -4.13 -12.66
C GLY A 32 12.63 -3.95 -13.03
N SER A 33 13.15 -2.72 -13.13
CA SER A 33 14.59 -2.49 -13.25
C SER A 33 15.35 -2.89 -11.97
N SER A 34 16.67 -3.08 -12.11
CA SER A 34 17.55 -3.39 -10.97
C SER A 34 17.50 -2.30 -9.90
N GLU A 35 17.51 -1.04 -10.33
CA GLU A 35 17.43 0.15 -9.49
C GLU A 35 16.07 0.23 -8.79
N TYR A 36 14.98 -0.04 -9.52
CA TYR A 36 13.64 -0.12 -8.93
C TYR A 36 13.56 -1.19 -7.85
N GLU A 37 14.04 -2.41 -8.09
CA GLU A 37 13.96 -3.48 -7.10
C GLU A 37 14.86 -3.23 -5.88
N LYS A 38 16.03 -2.62 -6.05
CA LYS A 38 16.89 -2.18 -4.94
C LYS A 38 16.17 -1.19 -4.02
N ILE A 39 15.56 -0.14 -4.60
CA ILE A 39 14.82 0.86 -3.81
C ILE A 39 13.56 0.22 -3.20
N ARG A 40 12.86 -0.63 -3.96
CA ARG A 40 11.66 -1.33 -3.48
C ARG A 40 11.96 -2.23 -2.29
N ASP A 41 13.17 -2.79 -2.18
CA ASP A 41 13.55 -3.59 -1.03
C ASP A 41 13.43 -2.81 0.28
N ILE A 42 13.83 -1.53 0.29
CA ILE A 42 13.68 -0.63 1.44
C ILE A 42 12.21 -0.56 1.89
N CYS A 43 11.26 -0.47 0.95
CA CYS A 43 9.83 -0.45 1.29
C CYS A 43 9.35 -1.77 1.91
N LYS A 44 9.98 -2.91 1.59
CA LYS A 44 9.59 -4.23 2.12
C LYS A 44 10.20 -4.50 3.50
N THR A 45 11.45 -4.12 3.69
CA THR A 45 12.26 -4.56 4.83
C THR A 45 12.50 -3.45 5.86
N HIS A 46 12.49 -2.19 5.44
CA HIS A 46 12.89 -1.03 6.26
C HIS A 46 11.99 0.19 6.03
N CYS A 47 10.67 -0.01 5.97
CA CYS A 47 9.72 1.09 5.79
C CYS A 47 9.89 2.15 6.90
N LYS A 48 10.06 3.42 6.51
CA LYS A 48 10.21 4.55 7.44
C LYS A 48 8.95 4.87 8.23
N TYR A 49 7.79 4.43 7.74
CA TYR A 49 6.49 4.73 8.33
C TYR A 49 5.92 3.50 9.03
N THR A 50 5.28 3.76 10.16
CA THR A 50 4.64 2.74 10.98
C THR A 50 3.22 2.44 10.49
N THR A 51 2.73 1.24 10.84
CA THR A 51 1.33 0.85 10.66
C THR A 51 0.37 1.84 11.32
N TYR A 52 0.74 2.43 12.46
CA TYR A 52 -0.05 3.45 13.15
C TYR A 52 -0.25 4.69 12.28
N GLN A 53 0.84 5.24 11.71
CA GLN A 53 0.76 6.42 10.84
C GLN A 53 -0.10 6.16 9.60
N PHE A 54 0.03 4.98 9.00
CA PHE A 54 -0.80 4.58 7.87
C PHE A 54 -2.29 4.52 8.24
N HIS A 55 -2.64 3.90 9.37
CA HIS A 55 -4.04 3.82 9.80
C HIS A 55 -4.63 5.19 10.14
N HIS A 56 -3.87 6.06 10.80
CA HIS A 56 -4.32 7.42 11.08
C HIS A 56 -4.56 8.22 9.80
N TRP A 57 -3.70 8.04 8.79
CA TRP A 57 -3.91 8.64 7.48
C TRP A 57 -5.17 8.11 6.79
N LEU A 58 -5.42 6.79 6.83
CA LEU A 58 -6.64 6.19 6.28
C LEU A 58 -7.90 6.80 6.89
N ILE A 59 -7.94 6.89 8.23
CA ILE A 59 -9.05 7.51 8.97
C ILE A 59 -9.20 8.98 8.55
N GLY A 60 -8.10 9.73 8.45
CA GLY A 60 -8.12 11.12 8.02
C GLY A 60 -8.63 11.34 6.60
N LYS A 61 -8.48 10.35 5.71
CA LYS A 61 -9.01 10.38 4.33
C LYS A 61 -10.43 9.81 4.21
N GLY A 62 -11.01 9.32 5.30
CA GLY A 62 -12.36 8.75 5.33
C GLY A 62 -12.45 7.28 4.87
N TYR A 63 -11.32 6.56 4.82
CA TYR A 63 -11.36 5.12 4.55
C TYR A 63 -11.94 4.34 5.71
N LEU A 64 -12.65 3.26 5.39
CA LEU A 64 -13.17 2.30 6.34
C LEU A 64 -12.40 0.98 6.22
N ILE A 65 -11.92 0.48 7.34
CA ILE A 65 -11.28 -0.84 7.40
C ILE A 65 -12.37 -1.88 7.62
N VAL A 66 -12.56 -2.72 6.62
CA VAL A 66 -13.62 -3.73 6.59
C VAL A 66 -13.01 -5.12 6.66
N ARG A 67 -13.58 -5.98 7.51
CA ARG A 67 -13.23 -7.40 7.59
C ARG A 67 -14.49 -8.22 7.23
N PRO A 68 -14.45 -9.08 6.20
CA PRO A 68 -15.60 -9.91 5.88
C PRO A 68 -15.90 -10.90 7.01
N GLU A 69 -17.17 -11.27 7.16
CA GLU A 69 -17.66 -12.19 8.21
C GLU A 69 -17.10 -13.61 8.04
N LYS A 70 -17.04 -14.11 6.79
CA LYS A 70 -16.40 -15.38 6.45
C LYS A 70 -14.99 -15.09 5.96
N SER A 71 -13.98 -15.58 6.67
CA SER A 71 -12.62 -15.63 6.12
C SER A 71 -12.65 -16.54 4.90
N HIS A 72 -12.33 -16.04 3.72
CA HIS A 72 -12.04 -16.91 2.58
C HIS A 72 -10.77 -17.71 2.89
N LYS A 73 -10.89 -18.82 3.62
CA LYS A 73 -9.95 -19.92 3.50
C LYS A 73 -10.27 -20.58 2.18
N ASN A 74 -9.69 -20.09 1.08
CA ASN A 74 -9.56 -20.79 -0.19
C ASN A 74 -8.70 -19.95 -1.13
N CYS A 75 -7.39 -20.08 -1.01
CA CYS A 75 -6.50 -19.94 -2.16
C CYS A 75 -6.04 -21.36 -2.52
N SER A 76 -6.97 -22.17 -3.02
CA SER A 76 -6.68 -23.46 -3.66
C SER A 76 -6.53 -23.19 -5.15
N HIS A 77 -5.35 -22.70 -5.53
CA HIS A 77 -4.70 -22.69 -6.85
C HIS A 77 -3.64 -21.58 -6.82
N CYS A 78 -2.44 -21.94 -6.34
CA CYS A 78 -1.18 -21.39 -6.81
C CYS A 78 -0.44 -22.52 -7.51
#